data_AF-A0A6J1EJF8-F1
#
_entry.id   AF-A0A6J1EJF8-F1
#
_cell.length_a   1.000
_cell.length_b   1.000
_cell.length_c   1.000
_cell.angle_alpha   90.00
_cell.angle_beta   90.00
_cell.angle_gamma   90.00
#
_symmetry.space_group_name_H-M   'P 1'
#
loop_
_entity.id
_entity.type
_entity.pdbx_description
1 polymer ?
#
loop_
_entity_poly.entity_id
_entity_poly.type
_entity_poly.pdbx_seq_one_letter_code
_entity_poly.pdbx_strand_id
1 'polypeptide(L)'
;MSKLLVLRLCFVLIASSSLFHVGTSITHKSQDGSEEWGYVQVRPKAHMFWWLYRSPSRVDAGSKPWPTILWLQGGPGGSGTGFGNFLEIGPLNLNLKPRNSTWLQKAHLLFVDNPVGTGYSYVESGGEFVKGDVEAAIDMTTLLTEVSNDIVGLRNATLYIFAESYGGKFAVTLALSLLQAIQAGNLTLNLRGVALGNSSGSYLLNLSKERTVLLCGNEKHTKGFTKSHENLHFYWILDAGHFVPVDQPCVTLNMVDAITESPAS
;
A
#
# COMPACT_ATOMS: atom_id res chain seq x y z
N MET A 1 -30.98 16.80 -59.78
CA MET A 1 -30.57 17.33 -58.46
C MET A 1 -31.74 17.14 -57.51
N SER A 2 -31.75 16.39 -56.42
CA SER A 2 -30.79 15.54 -55.70
C SER A 2 -31.65 14.79 -54.66
N LYS A 3 -31.61 13.45 -54.63
CA LYS A 3 -32.29 12.65 -53.60
C LYS A 3 -31.50 12.79 -52.29
N LEU A 4 -32.12 13.30 -51.23
CA LEU A 4 -31.52 13.33 -49.89
C LEU A 4 -32.05 12.13 -49.10
N LEU A 5 -31.21 11.11 -48.98
CA LEU A 5 -31.42 9.92 -48.17
C LEU A 5 -31.11 10.27 -46.71
N VAL A 6 -32.13 10.35 -45.85
CA VAL A 6 -31.93 10.53 -44.40
C VAL A 6 -31.59 9.17 -43.79
N LEU A 7 -30.30 8.88 -43.66
CA LEU A 7 -29.79 7.71 -42.95
C LEU A 7 -29.89 7.97 -41.45
N ARG A 8 -30.85 7.35 -40.76
CA ARG A 8 -30.86 7.30 -39.28
C ARG A 8 -29.75 6.35 -38.84
N LEU A 9 -28.62 6.88 -38.40
CA LEU A 9 -27.65 6.12 -37.61
C LEU A 9 -28.29 5.84 -36.24
N CYS A 10 -28.72 4.59 -36.03
CA CYS A 10 -28.90 4.06 -34.69
C CYS A 10 -27.50 3.90 -34.07
N PHE A 11 -27.10 4.84 -33.22
CA PHE A 11 -26.02 4.61 -32.28
C PHE A 11 -26.50 3.54 -31.29
N VAL A 12 -26.08 2.30 -31.50
CA VAL A 12 -26.11 1.29 -30.45
C VAL A 12 -25.07 1.73 -29.43
N LEU A 13 -25.53 2.38 -28.36
CA LEU A 13 -24.77 2.53 -27.13
C LEU A 13 -24.52 1.11 -26.62
N ILE A 14 -23.37 0.53 -26.97
CA ILE A 14 -22.80 -0.57 -26.20
C ILE A 14 -22.36 0.09 -24.89
N ALA A 15 -23.29 0.16 -23.94
CA ALA A 15 -22.93 0.34 -22.56
C ALA A 15 -22.05 -0.86 -22.21
N SER A 16 -20.73 -0.67 -22.23
CA SER A 16 -19.83 -1.57 -21.52
C SER A 16 -20.22 -1.45 -20.05
N SER A 17 -21.13 -2.31 -19.59
CA SER A 17 -21.32 -2.51 -18.17
C SER A 17 -20.00 -3.08 -17.68
N SER A 18 -19.12 -2.21 -17.19
CA SER A 18 -18.11 -2.58 -16.21
C SER A 18 -18.87 -3.22 -15.07
N LEU A 19 -18.97 -4.55 -15.13
CA LEU A 19 -19.41 -5.40 -14.04
C LEU A 19 -18.36 -5.22 -12.94
N PHE A 20 -18.51 -4.17 -12.15
CA PHE A 20 -17.90 -4.14 -10.83
C PHE A 20 -18.53 -5.31 -10.07
N HIS A 21 -17.78 -6.40 -9.96
CA HIS A 21 -18.15 -7.49 -9.08
C HIS A 21 -18.05 -6.93 -7.67
N VAL A 22 -19.19 -6.72 -7.01
CA VAL A 22 -19.21 -6.39 -5.58
C VAL A 22 -18.65 -7.62 -4.86
N GLY A 23 -17.47 -7.46 -4.27
CA GLY A 23 -16.79 -8.56 -3.61
C GLY A 23 -17.53 -8.94 -2.33
N THR A 24 -17.55 -10.22 -1.97
CA THR A 24 -17.96 -10.61 -0.62
C THR A 24 -16.78 -10.37 0.32
N SER A 25 -17.02 -9.68 1.43
CA SER A 25 -16.01 -9.38 2.44
C SER A 25 -16.37 -10.05 3.77
N ILE A 26 -15.38 -10.65 4.42
CA ILE A 26 -15.48 -11.20 5.78
C ILE A 26 -14.46 -10.46 6.62
N THR A 27 -14.92 -9.73 7.65
CA THR A 27 -14.06 -8.97 8.56
C THR A 27 -14.18 -9.50 9.99
N HIS A 28 -13.04 -9.80 10.60
CA HIS A 28 -12.89 -10.09 12.02
C HIS A 28 -12.20 -8.91 12.71
N LYS A 29 -12.44 -8.76 14.01
CA LYS A 29 -11.82 -7.73 14.85
C LYS A 29 -11.34 -8.36 16.16
N SER A 30 -10.19 -7.89 16.67
CA SER A 30 -9.74 -8.25 18.01
C SER A 30 -10.69 -7.67 19.07
N GLN A 31 -10.68 -8.26 20.28
CA GLN A 31 -11.56 -7.84 21.37
C GLN A 31 -11.36 -6.37 21.78
N ASP A 32 -10.12 -5.88 21.67
CA ASP A 32 -9.74 -4.50 21.98
C ASP A 32 -9.83 -3.57 20.75
N GLY A 33 -10.18 -4.10 19.57
CA GLY A 33 -10.28 -3.36 18.31
C GLY A 33 -8.94 -2.84 17.76
N SER A 34 -7.82 -3.30 18.31
CA SER A 34 -6.48 -2.93 17.83
C SER A 34 -6.13 -3.60 16.49
N GLU A 35 -6.81 -4.70 16.16
CA GLU A 35 -6.60 -5.47 14.93
C GLU A 35 -7.92 -5.76 14.21
N GLU A 36 -7.89 -5.65 12.89
CA GLU A 36 -8.97 -6.08 12.00
C GLU A 36 -8.34 -6.89 10.87
N TRP A 37 -8.92 -8.03 10.50
CA TRP A 37 -8.40 -8.86 9.41
C TRP A 37 -9.52 -9.61 8.72
N GLY A 38 -9.26 -10.05 7.49
CA GLY A 38 -10.34 -10.59 6.70
C GLY A 38 -9.94 -11.04 5.32
N TYR A 39 -10.96 -11.49 4.60
CA TYR A 39 -10.86 -11.85 3.20
C TYR A 39 -11.81 -10.99 2.38
N VAL A 40 -11.35 -10.60 1.19
CA VAL A 40 -12.22 -10.06 0.13
C VAL A 40 -12.16 -11.00 -1.06
N GLN A 41 -13.32 -11.40 -1.56
CA GLN A 41 -13.44 -12.05 -2.84
C GLN A 41 -13.30 -11.02 -3.97
N VAL A 42 -12.09 -10.84 -4.49
CA VAL A 42 -11.75 -9.78 -5.46
C VAL A 42 -12.14 -10.12 -6.90
N ARG A 43 -12.25 -11.42 -7.21
CA ARG A 43 -12.79 -12.00 -8.44
C ARG A 43 -13.51 -13.31 -8.10
N PRO A 44 -14.36 -13.86 -8.98
CA PRO A 44 -14.96 -15.17 -8.78
C PRO A 44 -13.88 -16.20 -8.38
N LYS A 45 -14.06 -16.84 -7.22
CA LYS A 45 -13.14 -17.85 -6.65
C LYS A 45 -11.73 -17.38 -6.29
N ALA A 46 -11.48 -16.08 -6.25
CA ALA A 46 -10.18 -15.50 -5.89
C ALA A 46 -10.35 -14.61 -4.65
N HIS A 47 -9.63 -14.96 -3.58
CA HIS A 47 -9.80 -14.38 -2.25
C HIS A 47 -8.49 -13.79 -1.76
N MET A 48 -8.49 -12.51 -1.41
CA MET A 48 -7.31 -11.81 -0.88
C MET A 48 -7.44 -11.58 0.61
N PHE A 49 -6.40 -11.96 1.35
CA PHE A 49 -6.28 -11.75 2.78
C PHE A 49 -5.64 -10.40 3.10
N TRP A 50 -6.17 -9.72 4.10
CA TRP A 50 -5.65 -8.45 4.62
C TRP A 50 -5.67 -8.43 6.15
N TRP A 51 -4.75 -7.65 6.73
CA TRP A 51 -4.63 -7.47 8.18
C TRP A 51 -4.25 -6.03 8.50
N LEU A 52 -5.15 -5.31 9.16
CA LEU A 52 -4.97 -3.97 9.67
C LEU A 52 -4.60 -4.00 11.16
N TYR A 53 -3.53 -3.27 11.49
CA TYR A 53 -3.18 -2.91 12.85
C TYR A 53 -3.43 -1.42 13.09
N ARG A 54 -4.18 -1.11 14.14
CA ARG A 54 -4.36 0.27 14.63
C ARG A 54 -3.20 0.65 15.54
N SER A 55 -2.76 1.88 15.39
CA SER A 55 -1.62 2.42 16.13
C SER A 55 -2.06 2.71 17.57
N PRO A 56 -1.32 2.24 18.58
CA PRO A 56 -1.54 2.64 19.96
C PRO A 56 -1.06 4.09 20.22
N SER A 57 -0.26 4.65 19.32
CA SER A 57 0.25 6.03 19.36
C SER A 57 -0.68 7.01 18.64
N ARG A 58 -1.82 6.55 18.11
CA ARG A 58 -2.77 7.41 17.41
C ARG A 58 -3.22 8.55 18.29
N VAL A 59 -3.04 9.76 17.77
CA VAL A 59 -3.66 10.97 18.31
C VAL A 59 -4.70 11.48 17.33
N ASP A 60 -5.89 11.82 17.83
CA ASP A 60 -6.93 12.46 17.03
C ASP A 60 -6.61 13.97 16.90
N ALA A 61 -5.58 14.28 16.12
CA ALA A 61 -5.08 15.63 15.93
C ALA A 61 -5.83 16.36 14.79
N GLY A 62 -7.10 16.69 15.02
CA GLY A 62 -7.91 17.63 14.21
C GLY A 62 -7.54 17.73 12.72
N SER A 63 -6.74 18.74 12.36
CA SER A 63 -6.37 19.09 10.97
C SER A 63 -5.40 18.12 10.27
N LYS A 64 -4.75 17.20 11.01
CA LYS A 64 -3.78 16.24 10.48
C LYS A 64 -4.28 14.81 10.75
N PRO A 65 -4.99 14.19 9.81
CA PRO A 65 -5.52 12.85 10.01
C PRO A 65 -4.40 11.83 10.18
N TRP A 66 -4.60 10.86 11.08
CA TRP A 66 -3.64 9.79 11.31
C TRP A 66 -3.41 8.97 10.03
N PRO A 67 -2.16 8.73 9.61
CA PRO A 67 -1.88 8.04 8.36
C PRO A 67 -2.08 6.52 8.48
N THR A 68 -2.42 5.90 7.37
CA THR A 68 -2.39 4.46 7.16
C THR A 68 -1.35 4.13 6.09
N ILE A 69 -0.45 3.21 6.39
CA ILE A 69 0.50 2.65 5.45
C ILE A 69 -0.04 1.31 4.98
N LEU A 70 -0.32 1.18 3.68
CA LEU A 70 -0.46 -0.10 3.00
C LEU A 70 0.94 -0.63 2.68
N TRP A 71 1.29 -1.80 3.19
CA TRP A 71 2.55 -2.46 2.89
C TRP A 71 2.39 -3.53 1.82
N LEU A 72 3.16 -3.44 0.73
CA LEU A 72 3.23 -4.43 -0.34
C LEU A 72 4.62 -5.08 -0.38
N GLN A 73 4.67 -6.34 0.04
CA GLN A 73 5.87 -7.15 -0.12
C GLN A 73 6.14 -7.44 -1.60
N GLY A 74 7.41 -7.73 -1.91
CA GLY A 74 7.81 -8.24 -3.21
C GLY A 74 7.72 -9.74 -3.35
N GLY A 75 8.75 -10.32 -3.96
CA GLY A 75 8.73 -11.65 -4.55
C GLY A 75 8.95 -11.55 -6.06
N PRO A 76 7.94 -11.81 -6.92
CA PRO A 76 6.50 -11.89 -6.60
C PRO A 76 6.11 -13.12 -5.79
N GLY A 77 5.06 -13.01 -4.97
CA GLY A 77 4.57 -14.09 -4.10
C GLY A 77 5.10 -14.06 -2.65
N GLY A 78 5.80 -13.01 -2.24
CA GLY A 78 6.17 -12.79 -0.84
C GLY A 78 4.96 -12.33 -0.03
N SER A 79 4.72 -12.96 1.11
CA SER A 79 3.59 -12.60 1.99
C SER A 79 3.86 -11.28 2.72
N GLY A 80 3.00 -10.28 2.53
CA GLY A 80 3.04 -9.03 3.28
C GLY A 80 2.67 -9.23 4.75
N THR A 81 1.76 -10.16 5.03
CA THR A 81 1.37 -10.51 6.40
C THR A 81 2.41 -11.39 7.11
N GLY A 82 3.31 -12.02 6.37
CA GLY A 82 4.46 -12.79 6.89
C GLY A 82 5.71 -11.92 7.03
N PHE A 83 6.27 -11.46 5.91
CA PHE A 83 7.52 -10.70 5.88
C PHE A 83 7.35 -9.29 6.46
N GLY A 84 6.56 -8.44 5.80
CA GLY A 84 6.34 -7.06 6.24
C GLY A 84 5.88 -6.98 7.70
N ASN A 85 4.95 -7.82 8.11
CA ASN A 85 4.45 -7.83 9.50
C ASN A 85 5.47 -8.41 10.49
N PHE A 86 5.78 -9.71 10.42
CA PHE A 86 6.51 -10.39 11.49
C PHE A 86 8.04 -10.30 11.36
N LEU A 87 8.57 -10.07 10.17
CA LEU A 87 10.02 -9.91 9.98
C LEU A 87 10.46 -8.45 10.04
N GLU A 88 9.63 -7.51 9.58
CA GLU A 88 10.05 -6.14 9.36
C GLU A 88 9.42 -5.12 10.32
N ILE A 89 8.23 -4.61 9.98
CA ILE A 89 7.69 -3.35 10.53
C ILE A 89 6.48 -3.53 11.47
N GLY A 90 5.92 -4.74 11.54
CA GLY A 90 4.76 -5.04 12.38
C GLY A 90 5.05 -5.00 13.89
N PRO A 91 4.00 -5.11 14.73
CA PRO A 91 4.12 -4.98 16.18
C PRO A 91 4.92 -6.11 16.84
N LEU A 92 4.92 -7.30 16.24
CA LEU A 92 5.53 -8.50 16.80
C LEU A 92 6.62 -9.04 15.87
N ASN A 93 7.61 -9.71 16.44
CA ASN A 93 8.57 -10.49 15.67
C ASN A 93 8.11 -11.95 15.50
N LEU A 94 8.91 -12.77 14.80
CA LEU A 94 8.62 -14.21 14.60
C LEU A 94 8.45 -15.02 15.89
N ASN A 95 9.01 -14.56 17.01
CA ASN A 95 8.86 -15.20 18.32
C ASN A 95 7.68 -14.63 19.12
N LEU A 96 6.80 -13.87 18.44
CA LEU A 96 5.64 -13.18 19.02
C LEU A 96 6.03 -12.21 20.16
N LYS A 97 7.24 -11.63 20.09
CA LYS A 97 7.70 -10.61 21.03
C LYS A 97 7.47 -9.21 20.46
N PRO A 98 7.06 -8.23 21.30
CA PRO A 98 6.90 -6.85 20.87
C PRO A 98 8.16 -6.27 20.21
N ARG A 99 7.95 -5.44 19.19
CA ARG A 99 8.99 -4.76 18.42
C ARG A 99 9.02 -3.28 18.74
N ASN A 100 10.09 -2.81 19.37
CA ASN A 100 10.29 -1.39 19.66
C ASN A 100 10.49 -0.52 18.41
N SER A 101 10.83 -1.12 17.26
CA SER A 101 11.00 -0.43 15.98
C SER A 101 9.76 -0.49 15.08
N THR A 102 8.61 -0.95 15.60
CA THR A 102 7.40 -1.05 14.77
C THR A 102 6.99 0.30 14.22
N TRP A 103 6.53 0.31 12.96
CA TRP A 103 6.00 1.51 12.32
C TRP A 103 4.61 1.92 12.84
N LEU A 104 3.99 1.10 13.69
CA LEU A 104 2.80 1.50 14.42
C LEU A 104 3.02 2.73 15.31
N GLN A 105 4.26 3.10 15.60
CA GLN A 105 4.57 4.38 16.26
C GLN A 105 4.15 5.59 15.43
N LYS A 106 4.06 5.45 14.11
CA LYS A 106 3.88 6.57 13.16
C LYS A 106 2.63 6.44 12.28
N ALA A 107 2.08 5.25 12.09
CA ALA A 107 0.91 5.04 11.23
C ALA A 107 0.07 3.82 11.67
N HIS A 108 -1.16 3.71 11.17
CA HIS A 108 -1.80 2.40 11.06
C HIS A 108 -1.09 1.57 9.98
N LEU A 109 -1.02 0.25 10.16
CA LEU A 109 -0.38 -0.64 9.18
C LEU A 109 -1.40 -1.61 8.60
N LEU A 110 -1.60 -1.53 7.28
CA LEU A 110 -2.41 -2.47 6.52
C LEU A 110 -1.48 -3.39 5.72
N PHE A 111 -1.43 -4.65 6.09
CA PHE A 111 -0.71 -5.69 5.36
C PHE A 111 -1.68 -6.43 4.45
N VAL A 112 -1.26 -6.73 3.22
CA VAL A 112 -2.03 -7.52 2.28
C VAL A 112 -1.15 -8.60 1.67
N ASP A 113 -1.67 -9.81 1.57
CA ASP A 113 -1.01 -10.87 0.84
C ASP A 113 -1.34 -10.78 -0.65
N ASN A 114 -0.46 -10.11 -1.39
CA ASN A 114 -0.64 -9.79 -2.80
C ASN A 114 0.47 -10.42 -3.67
N PRO A 115 0.14 -10.99 -4.84
CA PRO A 115 -1.20 -11.17 -5.43
C PRO A 115 -1.97 -12.38 -4.85
N VAL A 116 -3.20 -12.63 -5.31
CA VAL A 116 -3.97 -13.84 -4.97
C VAL A 116 -3.11 -15.09 -5.14
N GLY A 117 -3.13 -16.00 -4.15
CA GLY A 117 -2.26 -17.17 -4.07
C GLY A 117 -1.04 -16.99 -3.17
N THR A 118 -0.78 -15.76 -2.71
CA THR A 118 0.29 -15.42 -1.78
C THR A 118 -0.18 -15.59 -0.34
N GLY A 119 0.67 -16.12 0.54
CA GLY A 119 0.38 -16.17 1.98
C GLY A 119 -0.96 -16.83 2.29
N TYR A 120 -1.87 -16.09 2.93
CA TYR A 120 -3.23 -16.55 3.21
C TYR A 120 -4.20 -16.32 2.05
N SER A 121 -3.89 -15.47 1.06
CA SER A 121 -4.71 -15.28 -0.13
C SER A 121 -4.74 -16.53 -1.01
N TYR A 122 -5.91 -16.93 -1.50
CA TYR A 122 -6.08 -18.20 -2.22
C TYR A 122 -7.05 -18.11 -3.38
N VAL A 123 -6.98 -19.12 -4.24
CA VAL A 123 -7.97 -19.41 -5.28
C VAL A 123 -8.66 -20.73 -4.97
N GLU A 124 -9.96 -20.86 -5.25
CA GLU A 124 -10.67 -22.14 -5.06
C GLU A 124 -10.34 -23.16 -6.15
N SER A 125 -9.88 -22.70 -7.32
CA SER A 125 -9.42 -23.54 -8.44
C SER A 125 -8.11 -23.01 -9.03
N GLY A 126 -7.35 -23.85 -9.71
CA GLY A 126 -6.00 -23.50 -10.19
C GLY A 126 -5.92 -22.52 -11.37
N GLY A 127 -7.06 -22.01 -11.87
CA GLY A 127 -7.11 -21.17 -13.08
C GLY A 127 -7.17 -19.67 -12.81
N GLU A 128 -7.37 -19.27 -11.56
CA GLU A 128 -7.76 -17.92 -11.17
C GLU A 128 -6.60 -17.05 -10.66
N PHE A 129 -5.35 -17.55 -10.68
CA PHE A 129 -4.17 -16.74 -10.37
C PHE A 129 -4.02 -15.60 -11.38
N VAL A 130 -3.48 -14.46 -10.91
CA VAL A 130 -3.24 -13.30 -11.76
C VAL A 130 -2.18 -13.59 -12.82
N LYS A 131 -2.35 -13.00 -14.01
CA LYS A 131 -1.42 -13.20 -15.14
C LYS A 131 -0.44 -12.05 -15.35
N GLY A 132 -0.57 -10.97 -14.58
CA GLY A 132 0.34 -9.83 -14.63
C GLY A 132 -0.02 -8.72 -13.65
N ASP A 133 0.86 -7.71 -13.60
CA ASP A 133 0.80 -6.62 -12.61
C ASP A 133 -0.51 -5.81 -12.70
N VAL A 134 -1.09 -5.66 -13.90
CA VAL A 134 -2.36 -4.95 -14.11
C VAL A 134 -3.54 -5.69 -13.49
N GLU A 135 -3.61 -7.01 -13.65
CA GLU A 135 -4.68 -7.81 -13.04
C GLU A 135 -4.55 -7.82 -11.51
N ALA A 136 -3.32 -7.94 -10.99
CA ALA A 136 -3.05 -7.82 -9.56
C ALA A 136 -3.48 -6.45 -8.99
N ALA A 137 -3.25 -5.36 -9.74
CA ALA A 137 -3.67 -4.03 -9.35
C ALA A 137 -5.21 -3.87 -9.36
N ILE A 138 -5.90 -4.49 -10.33
CA ILE A 138 -7.38 -4.52 -10.35
C ILE A 138 -7.91 -5.25 -9.11
N ASP A 139 -7.36 -6.43 -8.81
CA ASP A 139 -7.72 -7.21 -7.62
C ASP A 139 -7.52 -6.39 -6.33
N MET A 140 -6.36 -5.73 -6.20
CA MET A 140 -6.06 -4.86 -5.07
C MET A 140 -6.97 -3.62 -4.99
N THR A 141 -7.38 -3.04 -6.12
CA THR A 141 -8.35 -1.94 -6.14
C THR A 141 -9.73 -2.40 -5.69
N THR A 142 -10.16 -3.62 -6.07
CA THR A 142 -11.39 -4.24 -5.53
C THR A 142 -11.26 -4.45 -4.02
N LEU A 143 -10.16 -5.03 -3.54
CA LEU A 143 -9.91 -5.21 -2.11
C LEU A 143 -9.99 -3.89 -1.35
N LEU A 144 -9.30 -2.84 -1.81
CA LEU A 144 -9.31 -1.54 -1.13
C LEU A 144 -10.68 -0.86 -1.20
N THR A 145 -11.46 -1.11 -2.26
CA THR A 145 -12.84 -0.63 -2.33
C THR A 145 -13.68 -1.24 -1.22
N GLU A 146 -13.69 -2.56 -1.09
CA GLU A 146 -14.48 -3.26 -0.07
C GLU A 146 -13.98 -2.96 1.35
N VAL A 147 -12.67 -3.07 1.59
CA VAL A 147 -12.05 -2.80 2.91
C VAL A 147 -12.29 -1.35 3.35
N SER A 148 -12.25 -0.39 2.44
CA SER A 148 -12.55 1.02 2.79
C SER A 148 -14.01 1.24 3.19
N ASN A 149 -14.94 0.43 2.68
CA ASN A 149 -16.34 0.50 3.07
C ASN A 149 -16.59 -0.15 4.43
N ASP A 150 -15.87 -1.24 4.74
CA ASP A 150 -16.05 -2.02 5.97
C ASP A 150 -15.33 -1.41 7.18
N ILE A 151 -14.14 -0.83 6.97
CA ILE A 151 -13.31 -0.30 8.05
C ILE A 151 -13.64 1.16 8.32
N VAL A 152 -14.23 1.39 9.50
CA VAL A 152 -14.51 2.75 10.00
C VAL A 152 -13.24 3.59 10.02
N GLY A 153 -13.31 4.73 9.33
CA GLY A 153 -12.26 5.75 9.27
C GLY A 153 -11.25 5.57 8.15
N LEU A 154 -11.20 4.42 7.45
CA LEU A 154 -10.17 4.18 6.43
C LEU A 154 -10.33 5.10 5.20
N ARG A 155 -11.57 5.42 4.79
CA ARG A 155 -11.85 6.36 3.68
C ARG A 155 -11.33 7.78 3.93
N ASN A 156 -11.30 8.19 5.20
CA ASN A 156 -10.89 9.53 5.62
C ASN A 156 -9.42 9.58 6.02
N ALA A 157 -8.81 8.42 6.32
CA ALA A 157 -7.41 8.34 6.66
C ALA A 157 -6.55 8.72 5.45
N THR A 158 -5.43 9.39 5.72
CA THR A 158 -4.39 9.56 4.71
C THR A 158 -3.76 8.21 4.40
N LEU A 159 -3.78 7.78 3.13
CA LEU A 159 -3.22 6.51 2.69
C LEU A 159 -1.88 6.72 1.99
N TYR A 160 -0.87 5.97 2.41
CA TYR A 160 0.39 5.82 1.70
C TYR A 160 0.62 4.36 1.31
N ILE A 161 1.16 4.12 0.13
CA ILE A 161 1.56 2.78 -0.30
C ILE A 161 3.07 2.67 -0.12
N PHE A 162 3.52 1.81 0.77
CA PHE A 162 4.92 1.44 0.93
C PHE A 162 5.13 0.05 0.37
N ALA A 163 6.23 -0.15 -0.33
CA ALA A 163 6.50 -1.44 -0.94
C ALA A 163 7.98 -1.75 -1.00
N GLU A 164 8.30 -3.05 -1.07
CA GLU A 164 9.68 -3.54 -1.18
C GLU A 164 9.86 -4.44 -2.40
N SER A 165 11.05 -4.43 -3.02
CA SER A 165 11.45 -5.41 -4.04
C SER A 165 10.50 -5.39 -5.25
N TYR A 166 10.01 -6.54 -5.73
CA TYR A 166 8.99 -6.58 -6.79
C TYR A 166 7.70 -5.85 -6.40
N GLY A 167 7.44 -5.68 -5.10
CA GLY A 167 6.28 -4.97 -4.56
C GLY A 167 6.21 -3.53 -5.05
N GLY A 168 7.35 -2.92 -5.40
CA GLY A 168 7.33 -1.58 -5.97
C GLY A 168 6.69 -1.49 -7.36
N LYS A 169 6.70 -2.56 -8.17
CA LYS A 169 5.90 -2.60 -9.40
C LYS A 169 4.41 -2.63 -9.07
N PHE A 170 4.00 -3.50 -8.13
CA PHE A 170 2.62 -3.56 -7.65
C PHE A 170 2.16 -2.21 -7.10
N ALA A 171 2.99 -1.52 -6.32
CA ALA A 171 2.67 -0.22 -5.75
C ALA A 171 2.41 0.85 -6.81
N VAL A 172 3.26 0.94 -7.84
CA VAL A 172 3.09 1.92 -8.92
C VAL A 172 1.85 1.61 -9.76
N THR A 173 1.64 0.34 -10.13
CA THR A 173 0.47 -0.07 -10.92
C THR A 173 -0.83 0.09 -10.13
N LEU A 174 -0.83 -0.23 -8.83
CA LEU A 174 -1.95 -0.01 -7.92
C LEU A 174 -2.26 1.47 -7.77
N ALA A 175 -1.26 2.32 -7.51
CA ALA A 175 -1.47 3.76 -7.37
C ALA A 175 -2.14 4.36 -8.61
N LEU A 176 -1.72 3.95 -9.82
CA LEU A 176 -2.37 4.37 -11.06
C LEU A 176 -3.83 3.90 -11.13
N SER A 177 -4.10 2.63 -10.79
CA SER A 177 -5.45 2.06 -10.77
C SER A 177 -6.38 2.79 -9.78
N LEU A 178 -5.88 3.08 -8.56
CA LEU A 178 -6.62 3.83 -7.55
C LEU A 178 -6.91 5.25 -7.98
N LEU A 179 -5.93 5.96 -8.55
CA LEU A 179 -6.14 7.33 -9.05
C LEU A 179 -7.21 7.37 -10.13
N GLN A 180 -7.22 6.41 -11.05
CA GLN A 180 -8.26 6.28 -12.07
C GLN A 180 -9.64 6.01 -11.45
N ALA A 181 -9.72 5.11 -10.46
CA ALA A 181 -10.98 4.81 -9.77
C ALA A 181 -11.51 6.02 -8.97
N ILE A 182 -10.62 6.78 -8.32
CA ILE A 182 -10.97 8.01 -7.58
C ILE A 182 -11.45 9.10 -8.55
N GLN A 183 -10.75 9.33 -9.66
CA GLN A 183 -11.15 10.31 -10.67
C GLN A 183 -12.48 9.98 -11.33
N ALA A 184 -12.78 8.69 -11.50
CA ALA A 184 -14.06 8.22 -12.00
C ALA A 184 -15.21 8.32 -10.97
N GLY A 185 -14.92 8.65 -9.70
CA GLY A 185 -15.91 8.68 -8.62
C GLY A 185 -16.32 7.30 -8.09
N ASN A 186 -15.62 6.23 -8.49
CA ASN A 186 -15.93 4.86 -8.09
C ASN A 186 -15.34 4.49 -6.72
N LEU A 187 -14.37 5.27 -6.24
CA LEU A 187 -13.67 5.02 -4.98
C LEU A 187 -13.39 6.34 -4.25
N THR A 188 -13.55 6.36 -2.93
CA THR A 188 -13.15 7.49 -2.10
C THR A 188 -12.03 7.06 -1.16
N LEU A 189 -10.80 7.43 -1.51
CA LEU A 189 -9.61 7.28 -0.68
C LEU A 189 -8.75 8.53 -0.78
N ASN A 190 -8.06 8.87 0.30
CA ASN A 190 -7.10 9.96 0.35
C ASN A 190 -5.67 9.44 0.13
N LEU A 191 -5.37 8.99 -1.09
CA LEU A 191 -4.02 8.53 -1.47
C LEU A 191 -3.06 9.73 -1.55
N ARG A 192 -1.99 9.72 -0.74
CA ARG A 192 -1.03 10.84 -0.64
C ARG A 192 0.37 10.54 -1.16
N GLY A 193 0.78 9.28 -1.25
CA GLY A 193 2.10 8.96 -1.76
C GLY A 193 2.37 7.48 -1.92
N VAL A 194 3.46 7.21 -2.65
CA VAL A 194 4.00 5.88 -2.89
C VAL A 194 5.48 5.90 -2.55
N ALA A 195 5.93 4.98 -1.70
CA ALA A 195 7.32 4.81 -1.30
C ALA A 195 7.84 3.43 -1.71
N LEU A 196 8.99 3.40 -2.40
CA LEU A 196 9.54 2.21 -3.03
C LEU A 196 10.90 1.86 -2.39
N GLY A 197 10.92 0.89 -1.47
CA GLY A 197 12.13 0.34 -0.86
C GLY A 197 12.78 -0.72 -1.74
N ASN A 198 14.07 -0.56 -2.04
CA ASN A 198 14.89 -1.55 -2.76
C ASN A 198 14.19 -2.23 -3.97
N SER A 199 13.42 -1.44 -4.72
CA SER A 199 12.47 -1.95 -5.73
C SER A 199 13.13 -2.36 -7.05
N SER A 200 12.61 -3.42 -7.69
CA SER A 200 13.04 -3.85 -9.02
C SER A 200 12.65 -2.82 -10.09
N GLY A 201 13.61 -2.01 -10.53
CA GLY A 201 13.41 -0.95 -11.54
C GLY A 201 13.82 0.44 -11.06
N SER A 202 14.27 0.60 -9.82
CA SER A 202 14.86 1.84 -9.29
C SER A 202 16.30 2.05 -9.78
N TYR A 203 16.51 2.00 -11.09
CA TYR A 203 17.82 2.28 -11.67
C TYR A 203 17.75 3.64 -12.35
N LEU A 204 18.71 4.50 -12.00
CA LEU A 204 18.97 5.82 -12.59
C LEU A 204 18.24 6.99 -11.94
N LEU A 205 18.78 7.47 -10.82
CA LEU A 205 18.65 8.87 -10.44
C LEU A 205 20.01 9.55 -10.56
N ASN A 206 20.02 10.68 -11.26
CA ASN A 206 21.21 11.49 -11.46
C ASN A 206 21.80 11.90 -10.10
N LEU A 207 23.02 11.42 -9.83
CA LEU A 207 23.75 11.58 -8.57
C LEU A 207 24.30 13.00 -8.38
N SER A 208 24.09 13.93 -9.32
CA SER A 208 24.74 15.23 -9.38
C SER A 208 24.09 16.38 -8.58
N LYS A 209 22.97 16.16 -7.86
CA LYS A 209 22.44 17.21 -6.96
C LYS A 209 22.93 16.99 -5.53
N GLU A 210 23.03 18.09 -4.80
CA GLU A 210 23.35 18.15 -3.37
C GLU A 210 22.40 17.26 -2.55
N ARG A 211 22.93 16.69 -1.47
CA ARG A 211 22.24 15.73 -0.60
C ARG A 211 22.21 16.26 0.82
N THR A 212 21.11 16.03 1.52
CA THR A 212 20.99 16.33 2.95
C THR A 212 21.38 15.09 3.75
N VAL A 213 22.25 15.26 4.74
CA VAL A 213 22.67 14.18 5.65
C VAL A 213 21.51 13.80 6.57
N LEU A 214 21.29 12.50 6.72
CA LEU A 214 20.37 11.93 7.70
C LEU A 214 21.17 11.42 8.91
N LEU A 215 20.75 11.85 10.09
CA LEU A 215 21.27 11.42 11.38
C LEU A 215 20.14 10.76 12.18
N CYS A 216 20.51 10.02 13.22
CA CYS A 216 19.57 9.48 14.19
C CYS A 216 20.02 9.89 15.60
N GLY A 217 19.09 10.47 16.38
CA GLY A 217 19.36 10.88 17.76
C GLY A 217 20.54 11.84 17.88
N ASN A 218 21.38 11.62 18.91
CA ASN A 218 22.57 12.44 19.18
C ASN A 218 23.82 11.93 18.45
N GLU A 219 23.68 10.99 17.52
CA GLU A 219 24.82 10.42 16.81
C GLU A 219 25.45 11.42 15.84
N LYS A 220 26.77 11.46 15.81
CA LYS A 220 27.55 12.27 14.84
C LYS A 220 27.82 11.53 13.54
N HIS A 221 27.50 10.24 13.47
CA HIS A 221 27.71 9.41 12.28
C HIS A 221 26.56 9.55 11.31
N THR A 222 26.89 9.72 10.03
CA THR A 222 25.91 9.75 8.94
C THR A 222 25.22 8.39 8.81
N LYS A 223 23.88 8.37 8.93
CA LYS A 223 23.04 7.17 8.74
C LYS A 223 22.45 7.07 7.35
N GLY A 224 22.50 8.17 6.60
CA GLY A 224 21.90 8.21 5.30
C GLY A 224 22.01 9.57 4.64
N PHE A 225 21.42 9.64 3.46
CA PHE A 225 21.25 10.86 2.71
C PHE A 225 19.83 10.93 2.19
N THR A 226 19.28 12.13 2.08
CA THR A 226 18.05 12.38 1.35
C THR A 226 18.27 13.43 0.29
N LYS A 227 17.45 13.36 -0.75
CA LYS A 227 17.39 14.35 -1.82
C LYS A 227 15.96 14.44 -2.30
N SER A 228 15.52 15.66 -2.59
CA SER A 228 14.16 15.91 -3.05
C SER A 228 14.17 16.76 -4.32
N HIS A 229 13.16 16.57 -5.16
CA HIS A 229 12.82 17.49 -6.25
C HIS A 229 11.31 17.50 -6.38
N GLU A 230 10.69 18.64 -6.08
CA GLU A 230 9.23 18.74 -5.96
C GLU A 230 8.70 17.67 -4.98
N ASN A 231 7.71 16.89 -5.37
CA ASN A 231 7.12 15.80 -4.59
C ASN A 231 7.88 14.46 -4.70
N LEU A 232 9.01 14.42 -5.41
CA LEU A 232 9.86 13.23 -5.52
C LEU A 232 10.98 13.28 -4.49
N HIS A 233 10.98 12.30 -3.59
CA HIS A 233 11.99 12.15 -2.54
C HIS A 233 12.79 10.86 -2.76
N PHE A 234 14.09 10.91 -2.51
CA PHE A 234 14.97 9.75 -2.55
C PHE A 234 15.80 9.67 -1.28
N TYR A 235 15.84 8.47 -0.68
CA TYR A 235 16.55 8.18 0.56
C TYR A 235 17.62 7.10 0.29
N TRP A 236 18.85 7.39 0.67
CA TRP A 236 19.94 6.41 0.78
C TRP A 236 20.15 6.13 2.25
N ILE A 237 19.73 4.96 2.72
CA ILE A 237 19.99 4.54 4.09
C ILE A 237 21.28 3.70 4.08
N LEU A 238 22.29 4.14 4.81
CA LEU A 238 23.60 3.47 4.88
C LEU A 238 23.54 2.29 5.84
N ASP A 239 24.46 1.34 5.69
CA ASP A 239 24.57 0.15 6.54
C ASP A 239 23.24 -0.66 6.63
N ALA A 240 22.49 -0.66 5.53
CA ALA A 240 21.25 -1.40 5.35
C ALA A 240 21.34 -2.33 4.14
N GLY A 241 20.82 -3.55 4.29
CA GLY A 241 20.68 -4.55 3.24
C GLY A 241 19.31 -4.46 2.57
N HIS A 242 18.66 -5.62 2.42
CA HIS A 242 17.32 -5.68 1.80
C HIS A 242 16.28 -5.07 2.74
N PHE A 243 16.20 -5.57 3.97
CA PHE A 243 15.22 -5.16 4.98
C PHE A 243 15.66 -3.90 5.72
N VAL A 244 15.65 -2.77 5.02
CA VAL A 244 16.07 -1.45 5.54
C VAL A 244 15.46 -1.11 6.92
N PRO A 245 14.15 -1.35 7.19
CA PRO A 245 13.58 -1.04 8.51
C PRO A 245 14.14 -1.89 9.65
N VAL A 246 14.66 -3.09 9.34
CA VAL A 246 15.26 -4.00 10.32
C VAL A 246 16.71 -3.62 10.58
N ASP A 247 17.46 -3.31 9.53
CA ASP A 247 18.89 -3.00 9.61
C ASP A 247 19.13 -1.61 10.22
N GLN A 248 18.28 -0.63 9.91
CA GLN A 248 18.45 0.78 10.30
C GLN A 248 17.17 1.39 10.91
N PRO A 249 16.62 0.81 11.99
CA PRO A 249 15.28 1.10 12.48
C PRO A 249 15.04 2.57 12.86
N CYS A 250 16.04 3.24 13.44
CA CYS A 250 15.88 4.62 13.89
C CYS A 250 15.73 5.62 12.73
N VAL A 251 16.66 5.59 11.77
CA VAL A 251 16.60 6.52 10.62
C VAL A 251 15.41 6.19 9.73
N THR A 252 15.01 4.91 9.64
CA THR A 252 13.81 4.51 8.92
C THR A 252 12.53 5.02 9.60
N LEU A 253 12.43 4.99 10.93
CA LEU A 253 11.29 5.60 11.64
C LEU A 253 11.22 7.12 11.39
N ASN A 254 12.35 7.82 11.42
CA ASN A 254 12.41 9.25 11.09
C ASN A 254 12.01 9.52 9.63
N MET A 255 12.42 8.65 8.71
CA MET A 255 12.03 8.73 7.30
C MET A 255 10.52 8.54 7.13
N VAL A 256 9.92 7.55 7.79
CA VAL A 256 8.47 7.31 7.75
C VAL A 256 7.71 8.49 8.34
N ASP A 257 8.18 9.03 9.46
CA ASP A 257 7.62 10.23 10.07
C ASP A 257 7.63 11.42 9.11
N ALA A 258 8.75 11.64 8.42
CA ALA A 258 8.90 12.72 7.43
C ALA A 258 8.01 12.52 6.19
N ILE A 259 7.89 11.28 5.67
CA ILE A 259 7.07 10.98 4.49
C ILE A 259 5.58 11.07 4.82
N THR A 260 5.17 10.48 5.94
CA THR A 260 3.75 10.38 6.30
C THR A 260 3.23 11.64 6.95
N GLU A 261 4.14 12.50 7.40
CA GLU A 261 3.87 13.60 8.30
C GLU A 261 3.02 13.09 9.47
N SER A 262 3.50 12.11 10.22
CA SER A 262 2.72 11.57 11.34
C SER A 262 2.38 12.69 12.36
N PRO A 263 1.19 12.68 12.97
CA PRO A 263 0.88 13.54 14.12
C PRO A 263 1.54 13.10 15.43
N ALA A 264 2.25 11.96 15.44
CA ALA A 264 2.94 11.44 16.62
C ALA A 264 4.02 12.43 17.13
N SER A 265 3.88 12.89 18.37
CA SER A 265 4.85 13.75 19.08
C SER A 265 6.13 13.03 19.44
#